data_AF-A0A6A7M153-F1
#
_entry.id   AF-A0A6A7M153-F1
#
_cell.length_a   1.000
_cell.length_b   1.000
_cell.length_c   1.000
_cell.angle_alpha   90.00
_cell.angle_beta   90.00
_cell.angle_gamma   90.00
#
_symmetry.space_group_name_H-M   'P 1'
#
loop_
_entity.id
_entity.type
_entity.pdbx_description
1 polymer ?
#
loop_
_entity_poly.entity_id
_entity_poly.type
_entity_poly.pdbx_seq_one_letter_code
_entity_poly.pdbx_strand_id
1 'polypeptide(L)'
;MSRKSGTVRRIGPHRFTQKQGQYLAFIHVYAHMFRRAPAEADMQRHFGVTPPSVHQMVVGLERDGLISRQPGVARSINILIPSEDLPILDWLQINPSKPL
;
A
#
# COMPACT_ATOMS: atom_id res chain seq x y z
N MET A 1 -36.38 18.61 -1.34
CA MET A 1 -35.01 18.79 -1.86
C MET A 1 -34.22 17.51 -1.63
N SER A 2 -34.09 16.67 -2.66
CA SER A 2 -33.49 15.34 -2.57
C SER A 2 -32.00 15.43 -2.91
N ARG A 3 -31.11 15.32 -1.92
CA ARG A 3 -29.68 15.13 -2.17
C ARG A 3 -29.44 13.63 -2.34
N LYS A 4 -29.20 13.23 -3.59
CA LYS A 4 -28.89 11.87 -3.99
C LYS A 4 -27.69 11.38 -3.20
N SER A 5 -27.90 10.29 -2.45
CA SER A 5 -26.85 9.45 -1.90
C SER A 5 -25.93 9.00 -3.03
N GLY A 6 -24.73 9.57 -3.10
CA GLY A 6 -23.63 8.97 -3.82
C GLY A 6 -23.20 7.74 -3.02
N THR A 7 -23.61 6.56 -3.47
CA THR A 7 -23.19 5.28 -2.92
C THR A 7 -21.67 5.22 -2.91
N VAL A 8 -21.06 5.51 -1.76
CA VAL A 8 -19.67 5.13 -1.49
C VAL A 8 -19.67 3.61 -1.60
N ARG A 9 -19.15 3.10 -2.72
CA ARG A 9 -18.99 1.67 -2.95
C ARG A 9 -18.09 1.19 -1.82
N ARG A 10 -18.66 0.64 -0.74
CA ARG A 10 -17.88 -0.11 0.25
C ARG A 10 -17.39 -1.35 -0.49
N ILE A 11 -16.17 -1.28 -0.99
CA ILE A 11 -15.57 -2.40 -1.71
C ILE A 11 -15.04 -3.36 -0.64
N GLY A 12 -15.51 -4.61 -0.70
CA GLY A 12 -15.31 -5.61 0.35
C GLY A 12 -13.85 -5.96 0.66
N PRO A 13 -13.64 -6.80 1.70
CA PRO A 13 -12.42 -6.86 2.52
C PRO A 13 -11.13 -7.40 1.86
N HIS A 14 -11.12 -7.74 0.57
CA HIS A 14 -9.96 -8.38 -0.06
C HIS A 14 -9.70 -7.82 -1.47
N ARG A 15 -9.26 -6.56 -1.57
CA ARG A 15 -8.80 -5.93 -2.82
C ARG A 15 -7.36 -6.27 -3.20
N PHE A 16 -6.63 -6.96 -2.33
CA PHE A 16 -5.24 -7.31 -2.50
C PHE A 16 -4.89 -8.52 -1.63
N THR A 17 -3.84 -9.24 -2.02
CA THR A 17 -3.29 -10.34 -1.23
C THR A 17 -2.65 -9.84 0.06
N GLN A 18 -2.46 -10.71 1.04
CA GLN A 18 -1.77 -10.36 2.28
C GLN A 18 -0.38 -9.74 2.02
N LYS A 19 0.37 -10.26 1.06
CA LYS A 19 1.70 -9.74 0.70
C LYS A 19 1.62 -8.35 0.07
N GLN A 20 0.67 -8.13 -0.83
CA GLN A 20 0.42 -6.81 -1.40
C GLN A 20 0.01 -5.81 -0.31
N GLY A 21 -0.83 -6.22 0.64
CA GLY A 21 -1.20 -5.42 1.80
C GLY A 21 0.00 -4.98 2.63
N GLN A 22 0.97 -5.86 2.88
CA GLN A 22 2.22 -5.51 3.56
C GLN A 22 3.03 -4.45 2.81
N TYR A 23 3.12 -4.55 1.48
CA TYR A 23 3.80 -3.54 0.67
C TYR A 23 3.08 -2.19 0.70
N LEU A 24 1.75 -2.19 0.61
CA LEU A 24 0.93 -0.98 0.70
C LEU A 24 1.07 -0.30 2.06
N ALA A 25 1.04 -1.08 3.14
CA ALA A 25 1.28 -0.58 4.50
C ALA A 25 2.68 0.02 4.64
N PHE A 26 3.72 -0.67 4.13
CA PHE A 26 5.08 -0.15 4.14
C PHE A 26 5.20 1.18 3.38
N ILE A 27 4.64 1.28 2.18
CA ILE A 27 4.67 2.51 1.37
C ILE A 27 4.01 3.66 2.13
N HIS A 28 2.85 3.42 2.75
CA HIS A 28 2.12 4.42 3.51
C HIS A 28 2.93 4.93 4.71
N VAL A 29 3.44 4.02 5.53
CA VAL A 29 4.21 4.36 6.74
C VAL A 29 5.52 5.06 6.37
N TYR A 30 6.22 4.58 5.34
CA TYR A 30 7.43 5.22 4.84
C TYR A 30 7.14 6.66 4.37
N ALA A 31 6.07 6.87 3.59
CA ALA A 31 5.68 8.20 3.15
C ALA A 31 5.29 9.12 4.31
N HIS A 32 4.63 8.59 5.34
CA HIS A 32 4.31 9.33 6.54
C HIS A 32 5.56 9.77 7.32
N MET A 33 6.51 8.85 7.56
CA MET A 33 7.73 9.10 8.33
C MET A 33 8.74 9.97 7.60
N PHE A 34 8.99 9.69 6.32
CA PHE A 34 10.08 10.31 5.55
C PHE A 34 9.60 11.40 4.59
N ARG A 35 8.29 11.69 4.57
CA ARG A 35 7.65 12.72 3.72
C ARG A 35 7.92 12.54 2.21
N ARG A 36 8.23 11.31 1.80
CA ARG A 36 8.51 10.92 0.41
C ARG A 36 8.17 9.46 0.20
N ALA A 37 7.81 9.06 -1.02
CA ALA A 37 7.60 7.65 -1.34
C ALA A 37 8.92 6.86 -1.26
N PRO A 38 8.86 5.56 -0.91
CA PRO A 38 10.02 4.68 -1.00
C PRO A 38 10.44 4.47 -2.46
N ALA A 39 11.72 4.21 -2.68
CA ALA A 39 12.21 3.60 -3.92
C ALA A 39 12.09 2.06 -3.83
N GLU A 40 12.18 1.37 -4.98
CA GLU A 40 12.22 -0.10 -5.00
C GLU A 40 13.36 -0.66 -4.13
N ALA A 41 14.52 0.02 -4.09
CA ALA A 41 15.64 -0.35 -3.24
C ALA A 41 15.32 -0.28 -1.73
N ASP A 42 14.45 0.64 -1.29
CA ASP A 42 14.02 0.72 0.11
C ASP A 42 13.17 -0.50 0.48
N MET A 43 12.24 -0.88 -0.41
CA MET A 43 11.41 -2.09 -0.25
C MET A 43 12.25 -3.36 -0.32
N GLN A 44 13.25 -3.41 -1.21
CA GLN A 44 14.17 -4.53 -1.31
C GLN A 44 14.89 -4.79 0.01
N ARG A 45 15.46 -3.74 0.61
CA ARG A 45 16.17 -3.83 1.90
C ARG A 45 15.23 -4.22 3.03
N HIS A 46 14.03 -3.64 3.08
CA HIS A 46 13.07 -3.92 4.13
C HIS A 46 12.53 -5.36 4.08
N PHE A 47 12.15 -5.84 2.90
CA PHE A 47 11.54 -7.17 2.73
C PHE A 47 12.55 -8.29 2.49
N GLY A 48 13.84 -7.98 2.33
CA GLY A 48 14.89 -8.99 2.09
C GLY A 48 14.71 -9.77 0.80
N VAL A 49 14.13 -9.15 -0.23
CA VAL A 49 13.84 -9.78 -1.53
C VAL A 49 14.81 -9.30 -2.61
N THR A 50 14.77 -9.91 -3.79
CA THR A 50 15.61 -9.51 -4.93
C THR A 50 15.02 -8.29 -5.67
N PRO A 51 15.82 -7.51 -6.41
CA PRO A 51 15.32 -6.40 -7.22
C PRO A 51 14.20 -6.82 -8.19
N PRO A 52 14.30 -7.95 -8.94
CA PRO A 52 13.21 -8.41 -9.79
C PRO A 52 11.91 -8.69 -9.03
N SER A 53 11.99 -9.27 -7.82
CA SER A 53 10.80 -9.57 -7.02
C SER A 53 10.07 -8.30 -6.55
N VAL A 54 10.80 -7.26 -6.12
CA VAL A 54 10.18 -5.97 -5.78
C VAL A 54 9.56 -5.34 -7.00
N HIS A 55 10.28 -5.34 -8.13
CA HIS A 55 9.78 -4.75 -9.36
C HIS A 55 8.47 -5.40 -9.80
N GLN A 56 8.39 -6.73 -9.79
CA GLN A 56 7.17 -7.47 -10.12
C GLN A 56 6.03 -7.18 -9.13
N MET A 57 6.33 -7.04 -7.84
CA MET A 57 5.32 -6.65 -6.85
C MET A 57 4.77 -5.24 -7.16
N VAL A 58 5.64 -4.27 -7.44
CA VAL A 58 5.23 -2.89 -7.77
C VAL A 58 4.41 -2.84 -9.05
N VAL A 59 4.81 -3.55 -10.10
CA VAL A 59 4.05 -3.67 -11.35
C VAL A 59 2.69 -4.33 -11.10
N GLY A 60 2.63 -5.37 -10.26
CA GLY A 60 1.37 -6.01 -9.87
C GLY A 60 0.43 -5.05 -9.15
N LEU A 61 0.93 -4.28 -8.17
CA LEU A 61 0.14 -3.28 -7.44
C LEU A 61 -0.40 -2.18 -8.37
N GLU A 62 0.40 -1.73 -9.33
CA GLU A 62 -0.01 -0.73 -10.33
C GLU A 62 -1.10 -1.28 -11.26
N ARG A 63 -0.90 -2.50 -11.79
CA ARG A 63 -1.88 -3.18 -12.64
C ARG A 63 -3.21 -3.40 -11.93
N ASP A 64 -3.16 -3.73 -10.64
CA ASP A 64 -4.35 -3.97 -9.83
C ASP A 64 -5.03 -2.65 -9.36
N GLY A 65 -4.49 -1.49 -9.76
CA GLY A 65 -5.04 -0.16 -9.48
C GLY A 65 -4.89 0.29 -8.02
N LEU A 66 -3.95 -0.32 -7.29
CA LEU A 66 -3.72 -0.05 -5.87
C LEU A 66 -2.73 1.10 -5.66
N ILE A 67 -1.83 1.30 -6.62
CA ILE A 67 -0.87 2.39 -6.67
C ILE A 67 -0.80 3.00 -8.08
N SER A 68 -0.22 4.20 -8.18
CA SER A 68 0.32 4.74 -9.43
C SER A 68 1.81 5.02 -9.29
N ARG A 69 2.55 5.03 -10.40
CA ARG A 69 3.96 5.43 -10.44
C ARG A 69 4.33 6.02 -11.80
N GLN A 70 5.52 6.62 -11.87
CA GLN A 70 6.16 6.96 -13.13
C GLN A 70 7.27 5.94 -13.43
N PRO A 71 7.19 5.19 -14.56
CA PRO A 71 8.23 4.24 -14.94
C PRO A 71 9.62 4.89 -15.00
N GLY A 72 10.62 4.23 -14.43
CA GLY A 72 12.01 4.73 -14.41
C GLY A 72 12.28 5.87 -13.43
N VAL A 73 11.25 6.44 -12.79
CA VAL A 73 11.41 7.54 -11.82
C VAL A 73 11.33 6.98 -10.40
N ALA A 74 12.45 7.04 -9.68
CA ALA A 74 12.49 6.65 -8.27
C ALA A 74 11.56 7.54 -7.44
N ARG A 75 10.95 6.96 -6.39
CA ARG A 75 10.11 7.69 -5.41
C ARG A 75 8.88 8.37 -6.03
N SER A 76 8.33 7.81 -7.10
CA SER A 76 7.13 8.30 -7.78
C SER A 76 5.84 7.57 -7.37
N ILE A 77 5.92 6.61 -6.45
CA ILE A 77 4.79 5.77 -6.04
C ILE A 77 3.77 6.58 -5.23
N ASN A 78 2.51 6.51 -5.63
CA ASN A 78 1.37 7.04 -4.86
C ASN A 78 0.35 5.93 -4.60
N ILE A 79 -0.19 5.87 -3.38
CA ILE A 79 -1.26 4.94 -3.02
C ILE A 79 -2.60 5.48 -3.53
N LEU A 80 -3.40 4.62 -4.16
CA LEU A 80 -4.70 4.99 -4.75
C LEU A 80 -5.90 4.47 -3.95
N ILE A 81 -5.66 3.75 -2.86
CA ILE A 81 -6.69 3.27 -1.95
C ILE A 81 -6.78 4.13 -0.68
N PRO A 82 -7.96 4.20 -0.04
CA PRO A 82 -8.12 4.90 1.23
C PRO A 82 -7.21 4.31 2.32
N SER A 83 -6.72 5.16 3.23
CA SER A 83 -5.84 4.74 4.31
C SER A 83 -6.51 3.78 5.29
N GLU A 84 -7.83 3.88 5.46
CA GLU A 84 -8.64 2.98 6.30
C GLU A 84 -8.69 1.54 5.79
N ASP A 85 -8.41 1.32 4.50
CA ASP A 85 -8.37 -0.01 3.90
C ASP A 85 -6.97 -0.65 4.03
N LEU A 86 -5.96 0.09 4.51
CA LEU A 86 -4.59 -0.40 4.62
C LEU A 86 -4.41 -1.28 5.87
N PRO A 87 -3.77 -2.46 5.75
CA PRO A 87 -3.52 -3.35 6.90
C PRO A 87 -2.29 -2.91 7.70
N ILE A 88 -2.28 -1.65 8.17
CA ILE A 88 -1.13 -1.04 8.86
C ILE A 88 -0.83 -1.76 10.17
N LEU A 89 -1.86 -2.03 10.97
CA LEU A 89 -1.72 -2.69 12.28
C LEU A 89 -1.19 -4.12 12.14
N ASP A 90 -1.75 -4.88 11.20
CA ASP A 90 -1.29 -6.23 10.89
C ASP A 90 0.18 -6.23 10.42
N TRP A 91 0.58 -5.26 9.60
CA TRP A 91 1.98 -5.10 9.17
C TRP A 91 2.92 -4.76 10.33
N LEU A 92 2.49 -3.89 11.25
CA LEU A 92 3.23 -3.57 12.49
C LEU A 92 3.22 -4.71 13.51
N GLN A 93 2.49 -5.81 13.25
CA GLN A 93 2.23 -6.88 14.22
C GLN A 93 1.56 -6.37 15.50
N ILE A 94 0.88 -5.23 15.41
CA ILE A 94 0.10 -4.65 16.51
C ILE A 94 -1.29 -5.24 16.42
N ASN A 95 -1.61 -6.11 17.37
CA ASN A 95 -2.91 -6.77 17.42
C ASN A 95 -3.85 -5.93 18.30
N PRO A 96 -4.88 -5.26 17.75
CA PRO A 96 -5.75 -4.37 18.53
C PRO A 96 -6.55 -5.13 19.61
N SER A 97 -6.64 -6.45 19.49
CA SER A 97 -7.34 -7.35 20.41
C SER A 97 -6.48 -7.80 21.60
N LYS A 98 -5.18 -7.47 21.63
CA LYS A 98 -4.30 -7.78 22.76
C LYS A 98 -4.13 -6.52 23.60
N PRO A 99 -4.67 -6.46 24.84
CA PRO A 99 -4.40 -5.33 25.71
C PRO A 99 -2.90 -5.25 26.00
N LEU A 100 -2.40 -4.01 26.10
CA LEU A 100 -1.01 -3.68 26.46
C LEU A 100 -0.58 -4.35 27.77
#